data_AF-A0A7R9ZQ53-F1
#
_entry.id   AF-A0A7R9ZQ53-F1
#
_cell.length_a   1.000
_cell.length_b   1.000
_cell.length_c   1.000
_cell.angle_alpha   90.00
_cell.angle_beta   90.00
_cell.angle_gamma   90.00
#
_symmetry.space_group_name_H-M   'P 1'
#
loop_
_entity.id
_entity.type
_entity.pdbx_description
1 polymer ?
#
loop_
_entity_poly.entity_id
_entity_poly.type
_entity_poly.pdbx_seq_one_letter_code
_entity_poly.pdbx_strand_id
1 'polypeptide(L)'
;MTMRLKMRGYSTNFMLPTLAEETDLKMPGKTPAPQKEDRRRVQFNMEPTVHPVEHLNDISDRQIQAVWISFDEMAAIKQSYANIVKIMMRLREQFVEDLGKGICARGLEFRTREASKRRKRNKTAAIHAVLDEQEIQDEDGIHDPVFIAEVYRAVTAPVRQAARQRGLKDELDMISSLPKPLREEKLKVLCRSTSLDVPSYPKRRTSLE
;
A
#
# COMPACT_ATOMS: atom_id res chain seq x y z
N MET A 1 -17.61 6.81 48.49
CA MET A 1 -17.88 6.36 47.11
C MET A 1 -16.57 5.80 46.55
N THR A 2 -16.37 4.50 46.67
CA THR A 2 -15.09 3.82 46.39
C THR A 2 -15.14 3.21 44.99
N MET A 3 -14.30 3.70 44.08
CA MET A 3 -14.20 3.16 42.72
C MET A 3 -13.32 1.90 42.68
N ARG A 4 -13.90 0.79 42.25
CA ARG A 4 -13.27 -0.51 42.07
C ARG A 4 -12.73 -0.59 40.62
N LEU A 5 -11.41 -0.47 40.44
CA LEU A 5 -10.75 -0.77 39.17
C LEU A 5 -10.84 -2.28 38.91
N LYS A 6 -11.49 -2.68 37.82
CA LYS A 6 -11.41 -4.06 37.28
C LYS A 6 -10.29 -4.11 36.26
N MET A 7 -9.14 -4.66 36.64
CA MET A 7 -8.10 -5.08 35.71
C MET A 7 -8.62 -6.29 34.92
N ARG A 8 -8.63 -6.19 33.59
CA ARG A 8 -8.88 -7.34 32.69
C ARG A 8 -7.57 -8.10 32.55
N GLY A 9 -7.52 -9.30 33.11
CA GLY A 9 -6.45 -10.26 32.85
C GLY A 9 -6.56 -10.80 31.44
N TYR A 10 -5.49 -10.67 30.65
CA TYR A 10 -5.30 -11.44 29.44
C TYR A 10 -4.60 -12.75 29.84
N SER A 11 -5.38 -13.83 29.87
CA SER A 11 -4.87 -15.20 29.97
C SER A 11 -4.56 -15.67 28.56
N THR A 12 -3.27 -15.70 28.19
CA THR A 12 -2.78 -16.35 26.97
C THR A 12 -2.04 -17.61 27.37
N ASN A 13 -2.78 -18.71 27.49
CA ASN A 13 -2.20 -20.06 27.44
C ASN A 13 -1.75 -20.32 25.99
N PHE A 14 -0.50 -20.01 25.68
CA PHE A 14 0.18 -20.52 24.49
C PHE A 14 0.98 -21.75 24.88
N MET A 15 0.43 -22.93 24.59
CA MET A 15 1.18 -24.18 24.59
C MET A 15 2.23 -24.11 23.47
N LEU A 16 3.50 -24.10 23.85
CA LEU A 16 4.63 -24.34 22.95
C LEU A 16 4.67 -25.83 22.57
N PRO A 17 4.76 -26.19 21.28
CA PRO A 17 5.14 -27.53 20.89
C PRO A 17 6.67 -27.72 20.99
N THR A 18 7.03 -28.84 21.59
CA THR A 18 8.37 -29.32 21.89
C THR A 18 9.08 -29.85 20.64
N LEU A 19 10.33 -29.39 20.47
CA LEU A 19 11.51 -29.90 19.77
C LEU A 19 11.40 -31.13 18.83
N ALA A 20 12.00 -30.98 17.65
CA ALA A 20 13.21 -31.70 17.18
C ALA A 20 13.11 -32.17 15.72
N GLU A 21 13.62 -31.37 14.79
CA GLU A 21 14.21 -31.88 13.54
C GLU A 21 15.49 -31.09 13.25
N GLU A 22 16.62 -31.73 13.54
CA GLU A 22 17.94 -31.32 13.08
C GLU A 22 17.98 -31.46 11.55
N THR A 23 18.11 -30.33 10.86
CA THR A 23 18.43 -30.34 9.43
C THR A 23 19.85 -29.84 9.27
N ASP A 24 20.71 -30.74 8.79
CA ASP A 24 22.10 -30.49 8.39
C ASP A 24 22.18 -29.32 7.39
N LEU A 25 22.59 -28.15 7.90
CA LEU A 25 22.92 -26.98 7.10
C LEU A 25 24.22 -27.22 6.35
N LYS A 26 24.08 -27.80 5.16
CA LYS A 26 25.13 -27.91 4.15
C LYS A 26 25.58 -26.49 3.75
N MET A 27 26.81 -26.13 4.14
CA MET A 27 27.49 -24.89 3.77
C MET A 27 27.41 -24.65 2.25
N PRO A 28 26.89 -23.50 1.78
CA PRO A 28 26.87 -23.20 0.35
C PRO A 28 28.29 -22.95 -0.16
N GLY A 29 28.66 -23.76 -1.15
CA GLY A 29 29.92 -23.64 -1.87
C GLY A 29 30.11 -22.26 -2.50
N LYS A 30 31.36 -21.80 -2.43
CA LYS A 30 32.02 -20.74 -3.19
C LYS A 30 31.14 -20.09 -4.28
N THR A 31 30.55 -18.96 -3.93
CA THR A 31 29.79 -18.11 -4.85
C THR A 31 30.71 -17.66 -6.00
N PRO A 32 30.30 -17.77 -7.28
CA PRO A 32 31.04 -17.20 -8.38
C PRO A 32 31.16 -15.68 -8.20
N ALA A 33 32.32 -15.13 -8.56
CA ALA A 33 32.64 -13.71 -8.40
C ALA A 33 31.53 -12.81 -8.96
N PRO A 34 31.17 -11.71 -8.27
CA PRO A 34 30.09 -10.83 -8.70
C PRO A 34 30.41 -10.29 -10.08
N GLN A 35 29.57 -10.64 -11.06
CA GLN A 35 29.56 -9.98 -12.36
C GLN A 35 29.40 -8.48 -12.09
N LYS A 36 30.24 -7.65 -12.71
CA LYS A 36 30.17 -6.20 -12.59
C LYS A 36 28.78 -5.76 -13.02
N GLU A 37 27.88 -5.59 -12.06
CA GLU A 37 26.60 -4.96 -12.29
C GLU A 37 26.92 -3.59 -12.90
N ASP A 38 26.40 -3.33 -14.10
CA ASP A 38 26.38 -2.00 -14.68
C ASP A 38 25.68 -1.11 -13.66
N ARG A 39 26.49 -0.44 -12.83
CA ARG A 39 26.02 0.47 -11.80
C ARG A 39 25.20 1.50 -12.54
N ARG A 40 23.88 1.47 -12.39
CA ARG A 40 22.97 2.47 -12.94
C ARG A 40 23.50 3.84 -12.50
N ARG A 41 24.09 4.58 -13.43
CA ARG A 41 24.65 5.90 -13.15
C ARG A 41 23.52 6.89 -13.35
N VAL A 42 23.15 7.58 -12.28
CA VAL A 42 22.29 8.76 -12.39
C VAL A 42 23.13 9.83 -13.08
N GLN A 43 22.76 10.17 -14.31
CA GLN A 43 23.30 11.33 -15.01
C GLN A 43 22.30 12.45 -14.88
N PHE A 44 22.76 13.61 -14.42
CA PHE A 44 21.94 14.81 -14.37
C PHE A 44 22.08 15.54 -15.70
N ASN A 45 20.95 16.02 -16.23
CA ASN A 45 20.98 16.92 -17.37
C ASN A 45 21.63 18.23 -16.92
N MET A 46 22.77 18.60 -17.50
CA MET A 46 23.53 19.80 -17.15
C MET A 46 22.93 21.07 -17.76
N GLU A 47 21.97 20.92 -18.68
CA GLU A 47 21.27 22.01 -19.35
C GLU A 47 19.79 21.99 -18.96
N PRO A 48 19.41 22.55 -17.81
CA PRO A 48 18.02 22.61 -17.40
C PRO A 48 17.24 23.52 -18.34
N THR A 49 16.15 23.01 -18.93
CA THR A 49 15.19 23.85 -19.65
C THR A 49 14.43 24.70 -18.64
N VAL A 50 14.65 26.02 -18.70
CA VAL A 50 13.92 26.98 -17.86
C VAL A 50 12.68 27.42 -18.62
N HIS A 51 11.51 27.21 -18.02
CA HIS A 51 10.25 27.76 -18.51
C HIS A 51 9.87 28.95 -17.63
N PRO A 52 9.56 30.12 -18.20
CA PRO A 52 9.02 31.23 -17.41
C PRO A 52 7.67 30.81 -16.83
N VAL A 53 7.52 30.95 -15.53
CA VAL A 53 6.24 30.74 -14.83
C VAL A 53 5.68 32.12 -14.53
N GLU A 54 4.46 32.40 -15.02
CA GLU A 54 3.76 33.65 -14.72
C GLU A 54 3.63 33.82 -13.20
N HIS A 55 3.93 35.02 -12.70
CA HIS A 55 3.78 35.31 -11.28
C HIS A 55 2.29 35.35 -10.92
N LEU A 56 1.91 34.91 -9.72
CA LEU A 56 0.50 34.83 -9.31
C LEU A 56 -0.23 36.18 -9.43
N ASN A 57 0.47 37.29 -9.19
CA ASN A 57 -0.09 38.65 -9.31
C ASN A 57 -0.30 39.11 -10.77
N ASP A 58 0.31 38.43 -11.74
CA ASP A 58 0.21 38.77 -13.16
C ASP A 58 -0.93 37.98 -13.84
N ILE A 59 -1.52 37.00 -13.13
CA ILE A 59 -2.64 36.20 -13.61
C ILE A 59 -3.93 37.02 -13.46
N SER A 60 -4.65 37.21 -14.56
CA SER A 60 -5.95 37.91 -14.51
C SER A 60 -6.98 37.14 -13.70
N ASP A 61 -7.91 37.83 -13.03
CA ASP A 61 -9.01 37.20 -12.28
C ASP A 61 -9.82 36.21 -13.14
N ARG A 62 -9.97 36.50 -14.44
CA ARG A 62 -10.62 35.60 -15.40
C ARG A 62 -9.84 34.28 -15.57
N GLN A 63 -8.51 34.35 -15.65
CA GLN A 63 -7.68 33.15 -15.70
C GLN A 63 -7.72 32.41 -14.36
N ILE A 64 -7.69 33.12 -13.22
CA ILE A 64 -7.82 32.50 -11.90
C ILE A 64 -9.13 31.71 -11.81
N GLN A 65 -10.26 32.32 -12.19
CA GLN A 65 -11.56 31.65 -12.18
C GLN A 65 -11.65 30.49 -13.17
N ALA A 66 -10.93 30.54 -14.30
CA ALA A 66 -10.93 29.46 -15.28
C ALA A 66 -10.00 28.29 -14.91
N VAL A 67 -8.93 28.57 -14.15
CA VAL A 67 -7.90 27.58 -13.77
C VAL A 67 -8.24 26.92 -12.44
N TRP A 68 -8.76 27.67 -11.49
CA TRP A 68 -9.01 27.20 -10.13
C TRP A 68 -10.46 26.80 -9.94
N ILE A 69 -10.66 25.66 -9.28
CA ILE A 69 -11.99 25.17 -8.91
C ILE A 69 -12.60 26.17 -7.92
N SER A 70 -13.72 26.77 -8.31
CA SER A 70 -14.49 27.68 -7.46
C SER A 70 -15.07 26.95 -6.24
N PHE A 71 -15.47 27.72 -5.23
CA PHE A 71 -16.11 27.14 -4.05
C PHE A 71 -17.39 26.37 -4.39
N ASP A 72 -18.20 26.89 -5.32
CA ASP A 72 -19.45 26.28 -5.76
C ASP A 72 -19.20 24.99 -6.55
N GLU A 73 -18.22 24.98 -7.46
CA GLU A 73 -17.82 23.77 -8.17
C GLU A 73 -17.29 22.71 -7.21
N MET A 74 -16.46 23.11 -6.24
CA MET A 74 -15.97 22.21 -5.20
C MET A 74 -17.13 21.62 -4.38
N ALA A 75 -18.13 22.42 -4.02
CA ALA A 75 -19.32 21.96 -3.33
C ALA A 75 -20.14 20.98 -4.19
N ALA A 76 -20.33 21.28 -5.47
CA ALA A 76 -21.00 20.40 -6.42
C ALA A 76 -20.27 19.06 -6.60
N ILE A 77 -18.94 19.08 -6.74
CA ILE A 77 -18.09 17.88 -6.79
C ILE A 77 -18.24 17.08 -5.49
N LYS A 78 -18.25 17.75 -4.33
CA LYS A 78 -18.46 17.08 -3.04
C LYS A 78 -19.81 16.39 -2.95
N GLN A 79 -20.86 17.05 -3.42
CA GLN A 79 -22.20 16.51 -3.43
C GLN A 79 -22.33 15.33 -4.40
N SER A 80 -21.69 15.41 -5.59
CA SER A 80 -21.74 14.36 -6.59
C SER A 80 -21.09 13.07 -6.08
N TYR A 81 -19.86 13.13 -5.54
CA TYR A 81 -19.22 11.92 -5.01
C TYR A 81 -19.91 11.42 -3.73
N ALA A 82 -20.51 12.29 -2.91
CA ALA A 82 -21.25 11.86 -1.72
C ALA A 82 -22.44 10.95 -2.09
N ASN A 83 -23.10 11.22 -3.22
CA ASN A 83 -24.17 10.35 -3.72
C ASN A 83 -23.62 8.98 -4.17
N ILE A 84 -22.48 8.97 -4.85
CA ILE A 84 -21.80 7.72 -5.25
C ILE A 84 -21.43 6.89 -4.01
N VAL A 85 -20.85 7.52 -2.98
CA VAL A 85 -20.50 6.83 -1.72
C VAL A 85 -21.74 6.26 -1.02
N LYS A 86 -22.87 6.99 -1.01
CA LYS A 86 -24.13 6.47 -0.46
C LYS A 86 -24.61 5.23 -1.21
N ILE A 87 -24.48 5.22 -2.54
CA ILE A 87 -24.83 4.06 -3.37
C ILE A 87 -23.89 2.87 -3.06
N MET A 88 -22.58 3.11 -3.01
CA MET A 88 -21.58 2.08 -2.64
C MET A 88 -21.88 1.44 -1.28
N MET A 89 -22.31 2.25 -0.31
CA MET A 89 -22.68 1.77 1.03
C MET A 89 -23.96 0.94 1.04
N ARG A 90 -24.95 1.27 0.18
CA ARG A 90 -26.19 0.49 0.05
C ARG A 90 -25.97 -0.84 -0.66
N LEU A 91 -25.15 -0.86 -1.71
CA LEU A 91 -24.88 -2.03 -2.55
C LEU A 91 -23.75 -2.95 -2.02
N ARG A 92 -23.20 -2.64 -0.84
CA ARG A 92 -22.16 -3.43 -0.15
C ARG A 92 -20.98 -3.83 -1.05
N GLU A 93 -20.38 -2.88 -1.75
CA GLU A 93 -19.19 -3.06 -2.61
C GLU A 93 -19.34 -4.07 -3.79
N GLN A 94 -20.43 -4.85 -3.88
CA GLN A 94 -20.58 -5.97 -4.83
C GLN A 94 -21.09 -5.55 -6.23
N PHE A 95 -21.66 -4.36 -6.39
CA PHE A 95 -22.33 -3.93 -7.64
C PHE A 95 -21.87 -2.56 -8.15
N VAL A 96 -20.63 -2.18 -7.85
CA VAL A 96 -20.13 -0.85 -8.23
C VAL A 96 -19.79 -0.78 -9.72
N GLU A 97 -19.43 -1.91 -10.33
CA GLU A 97 -19.10 -2.02 -11.75
C GLU A 97 -20.33 -1.95 -12.67
N ASP A 98 -21.51 -2.28 -12.15
CA ASP A 98 -22.78 -2.30 -12.91
C ASP A 98 -23.60 -0.99 -12.78
N LEU A 99 -23.04 0.04 -12.13
CA LEU A 99 -23.75 1.31 -11.87
C LEU A 99 -24.00 2.18 -13.11
N GLY A 100 -23.81 1.62 -14.31
CA GLY A 100 -24.09 2.26 -15.59
C GLY A 100 -22.96 3.18 -16.06
N LYS A 101 -23.01 3.53 -17.35
CA LYS A 101 -22.04 4.41 -18.01
C LYS A 101 -22.06 5.79 -17.34
N GLY A 102 -21.04 6.09 -16.53
CA GLY A 102 -20.82 7.44 -15.98
C GLY A 102 -20.55 7.51 -14.47
N ILE A 103 -20.76 6.43 -13.71
CA ILE A 103 -20.43 6.41 -12.27
C ILE A 103 -19.03 5.81 -12.09
N CYS A 104 -18.06 6.64 -11.72
CA CYS A 104 -16.72 6.21 -11.36
C CYS A 104 -16.58 6.15 -9.84
N ALA A 105 -16.38 4.95 -9.30
CA ALA A 105 -16.11 4.75 -7.87
C ALA A 105 -14.62 4.73 -7.53
N ARG A 106 -13.75 4.84 -8.53
CA ARG A 106 -12.31 4.86 -8.34
C ARG A 106 -11.91 6.07 -7.50
N GLY A 107 -11.08 5.85 -6.49
CA GLY A 107 -10.70 6.88 -5.51
C GLY A 107 -11.73 7.15 -4.41
N LEU A 108 -12.91 6.52 -4.46
CA LEU A 108 -13.95 6.61 -3.44
C LEU A 108 -14.04 5.36 -2.55
N GLU A 109 -13.21 4.35 -2.80
CA GLU A 109 -13.25 3.04 -2.13
C GLU A 109 -13.05 3.18 -0.62
N PHE A 110 -12.22 4.13 -0.18
CA PHE A 110 -11.96 4.41 1.23
C PHE A 110 -12.83 5.54 1.82
N ARG A 111 -13.80 6.04 1.06
CA ARG A 111 -14.78 7.03 1.54
C ARG A 111 -15.98 6.39 2.22
N THR A 112 -16.20 5.08 2.04
CA THR A 112 -17.19 4.34 2.82
C THR A 112 -16.76 4.24 4.29
N ARG A 113 -17.73 4.13 5.21
CA ARG A 113 -17.44 4.06 6.65
C ARG A 113 -16.56 2.86 7.00
N GLU A 114 -16.85 1.69 6.40
CA GLU A 114 -16.13 0.45 6.68
C GLU A 114 -14.71 0.47 6.11
N ALA A 115 -14.55 0.89 4.86
CA ALA A 115 -13.25 0.96 4.24
C ALA A 115 -12.36 2.03 4.88
N SER A 116 -12.92 3.18 5.29
CA SER A 116 -12.21 4.19 6.08
C SER A 116 -11.71 3.62 7.41
N LYS A 117 -12.58 2.88 8.14
CA LYS A 117 -12.20 2.20 9.38
C LYS A 117 -11.12 1.15 9.16
N ARG A 118 -11.22 0.35 8.09
CA ARG A 118 -10.21 -0.64 7.68
C ARG A 118 -8.87 0.02 7.40
N ARG A 119 -8.85 1.10 6.61
CA ARG A 119 -7.63 1.88 6.33
C ARG A 119 -6.99 2.43 7.61
N LYS A 120 -7.79 3.01 8.51
CA LYS A 120 -7.31 3.51 9.80
C LYS A 120 -6.68 2.39 10.64
N ARG A 121 -7.36 1.25 10.77
CA ARG A 121 -6.84 0.08 11.50
C ARG A 121 -5.52 -0.42 10.93
N ASN A 122 -5.44 -0.59 9.60
CA ASN A 122 -4.21 -1.06 8.96
C ASN A 122 -3.04 -0.08 9.17
N LYS A 123 -3.31 1.23 9.10
CA LYS A 123 -2.29 2.25 9.38
C LYS A 123 -1.83 2.18 10.85
N THR A 124 -2.76 2.14 11.79
CA THR A 124 -2.45 2.05 13.22
C THR A 124 -1.68 0.77 13.54
N ALA A 125 -2.09 -0.38 13.01
CA ALA A 125 -1.41 -1.66 13.21
C ALA A 125 0.04 -1.63 12.71
N ALA A 126 0.28 -1.05 11.53
CA ALA A 126 1.63 -0.91 10.99
C ALA A 126 2.51 0.03 11.81
N ILE A 127 1.93 1.12 12.36
CA ILE A 127 2.65 2.04 13.25
C ILE A 127 3.01 1.33 14.56
N HIS A 128 2.04 0.67 15.20
CA HIS A 128 2.26 -0.03 16.47
C HIS A 128 3.32 -1.11 16.30
N ALA A 129 3.25 -1.93 15.24
CA ALA A 129 4.24 -2.97 15.02
C ALA A 129 5.69 -2.45 14.90
N VAL A 130 5.87 -1.24 14.35
CA VAL A 130 7.20 -0.60 14.28
C VAL A 130 7.62 -0.08 15.65
N LEU A 131 6.72 0.61 16.36
CA LEU A 131 7.00 1.17 17.67
C LEU A 131 7.30 0.09 18.71
N ASP A 132 6.49 -0.97 18.73
CA ASP A 132 6.66 -2.12 19.62
C ASP A 132 8.02 -2.79 19.35
N GLU A 133 8.42 -2.96 18.09
CA GLU A 133 9.74 -3.53 17.76
C GLU A 133 10.89 -2.59 18.14
N GLN A 134 10.73 -1.28 17.96
CA GLN A 134 11.72 -0.29 18.40
C GLN A 134 11.91 -0.31 19.92
N GLU A 135 10.82 -0.37 20.69
CA GLU A 135 10.86 -0.47 22.15
C GLU A 135 11.58 -1.74 22.61
N ILE A 136 11.30 -2.89 21.99
CA ILE A 136 12.00 -4.14 22.30
C ILE A 136 13.50 -4.03 21.98
N GLN A 137 13.87 -3.44 20.84
CA GLN A 137 15.27 -3.25 20.48
C GLN A 137 15.99 -2.32 21.46
N ASP A 138 15.33 -1.25 21.91
CA ASP A 138 15.87 -0.33 22.91
C ASP A 138 16.08 -1.03 24.27
N GLU A 139 15.13 -1.85 24.71
CA GLU A 139 15.22 -2.65 25.95
C GLU A 139 16.35 -3.69 25.88
N ASP A 140 16.55 -4.32 24.73
CA ASP A 140 17.59 -5.33 24.48
C ASP A 140 18.97 -4.69 24.20
N GLY A 141 19.06 -3.37 24.01
CA GLY A 141 20.28 -2.66 23.60
C GLY A 141 20.76 -2.99 22.19
N ILE A 142 19.84 -3.43 21.31
CA ILE A 142 20.09 -3.83 19.92
C ILE A 142 19.62 -2.70 18.99
N HIS A 143 20.26 -2.55 17.82
CA HIS A 143 19.78 -1.66 16.77
C HIS A 143 19.80 -2.35 15.40
N ASP A 144 18.68 -2.95 15.02
CA ASP A 144 18.49 -3.65 13.75
C ASP A 144 17.37 -2.99 12.91
N PRO A 145 17.71 -1.98 12.08
CA PRO A 145 16.74 -1.32 11.21
C PRO A 145 16.21 -2.23 10.09
N VAL A 146 16.93 -3.30 9.73
CA VAL A 146 16.48 -4.24 8.71
C VAL A 146 15.31 -5.04 9.27
N PHE A 147 15.43 -5.54 10.50
CA PHE A 147 14.36 -6.29 11.14
C PHE A 147 13.08 -5.45 11.37
N ILE A 148 13.21 -4.18 11.78
CA ILE A 148 12.06 -3.25 11.86
C ILE A 148 11.34 -3.14 10.51
N ALA A 149 12.10 -3.03 9.41
CA ALA A 149 11.52 -2.96 8.07
C ALA A 149 10.83 -4.28 7.69
N GLU A 150 11.35 -5.44 8.10
CA GLU A 150 10.72 -6.74 7.87
C GLU A 150 9.40 -6.88 8.65
N VAL A 151 9.36 -6.44 9.91
CA VAL A 151 8.13 -6.40 10.72
C VAL A 151 7.06 -5.55 10.04
N TYR A 152 7.42 -4.34 9.57
CA TYR A 152 6.51 -3.48 8.82
C TYR A 152 6.00 -4.16 7.53
N ARG A 153 6.90 -4.79 6.77
CA ARG A 153 6.54 -5.51 5.53
C ARG A 153 5.58 -6.66 5.80
N ALA A 154 5.79 -7.41 6.88
CA ALA A 154 4.92 -8.52 7.26
C ALA A 154 3.50 -8.03 7.56
N VAL A 155 3.37 -7.00 8.40
CA VAL A 155 2.06 -6.43 8.79
C VAL A 155 1.33 -5.77 7.60
N THR A 156 2.06 -5.15 6.68
CA THR A 156 1.48 -4.48 5.50
C THR A 156 1.27 -5.40 4.30
N ALA A 157 1.73 -6.65 4.34
CA ALA A 157 1.65 -7.59 3.22
C ALA A 157 0.22 -7.77 2.67
N PRO A 158 -0.85 -7.94 3.48
CA PRO A 158 -2.21 -8.09 2.96
C PRO A 158 -2.69 -6.85 2.21
N VAL A 159 -2.36 -5.65 2.71
CA VAL A 159 -2.75 -4.38 2.07
C VAL A 159 -2.02 -4.18 0.75
N ARG A 160 -0.72 -4.53 0.72
CA ARG A 160 0.09 -4.51 -0.51
C ARG A 160 -0.47 -5.48 -1.56
N GLN A 161 -0.84 -6.69 -1.15
CA GLN A 161 -1.46 -7.67 -2.04
C GLN A 161 -2.81 -7.17 -2.58
N ALA A 162 -3.68 -6.64 -1.72
CA ALA A 162 -4.96 -6.07 -2.13
C ALA A 162 -4.79 -4.89 -3.11
N ALA A 163 -3.81 -4.02 -2.87
CA ALA A 163 -3.49 -2.91 -3.78
C ALA A 163 -3.00 -3.43 -5.14
N ARG A 164 -2.15 -4.46 -5.15
CA ARG A 164 -1.68 -5.09 -6.40
C ARG A 164 -2.83 -5.73 -7.17
N GLN A 165 -3.68 -6.51 -6.51
CA GLN A 165 -4.85 -7.14 -7.14
C GLN A 165 -5.79 -6.09 -7.74
N ARG A 166 -6.00 -4.97 -7.05
CA ARG A 166 -6.78 -3.85 -7.59
C ARG A 166 -6.13 -3.23 -8.83
N GLY A 167 -4.82 -2.98 -8.80
CA GLY A 167 -4.10 -2.46 -9.95
C GLY A 167 -4.18 -3.38 -11.18
N LEU A 168 -4.06 -4.68 -10.97
CA LEU A 168 -4.23 -5.69 -12.03
C LEU A 168 -5.65 -5.68 -12.59
N LYS A 169 -6.65 -5.53 -11.71
CA LYS A 169 -8.05 -5.40 -12.14
C LYS A 169 -8.24 -4.13 -12.98
N ASP A 170 -7.78 -2.99 -12.50
CA ASP A 170 -7.86 -1.72 -13.23
C ASP A 170 -7.19 -1.81 -14.62
N GLU A 171 -6.06 -2.50 -14.70
CA GLU A 171 -5.35 -2.75 -15.96
C GLU A 171 -6.17 -3.64 -16.91
N LEU A 172 -6.76 -4.72 -16.39
CA LEU A 172 -7.63 -5.62 -17.16
C LEU A 172 -8.88 -4.89 -17.67
N ASP A 173 -9.52 -4.09 -16.82
CA ASP A 173 -10.71 -3.32 -17.16
C ASP A 173 -10.38 -2.32 -18.29
N MET A 174 -9.25 -1.62 -18.18
CA MET A 174 -8.76 -0.73 -19.25
C MET A 174 -8.50 -1.51 -20.55
N ILE A 175 -7.77 -2.62 -20.50
CA ILE A 175 -7.48 -3.46 -21.67
C ILE A 175 -8.77 -3.96 -22.32
N SER A 176 -9.77 -4.35 -21.52
CA SER A 176 -11.06 -4.83 -22.02
C SER A 176 -11.83 -3.75 -22.81
N SER A 177 -11.61 -2.47 -22.50
CA SER A 177 -12.21 -1.33 -23.21
C SER A 177 -11.51 -1.00 -24.53
N LEU A 178 -10.28 -1.50 -24.76
CA LEU A 178 -9.52 -1.26 -25.98
C LEU A 178 -10.10 -2.00 -27.20
N PRO A 179 -9.90 -1.47 -28.43
CA PRO A 179 -10.23 -2.18 -29.66
C PRO A 179 -9.39 -3.46 -29.82
N LYS A 180 -9.96 -4.46 -30.48
CA LYS A 180 -9.42 -5.84 -30.57
C LYS A 180 -7.91 -5.96 -30.85
N PRO A 181 -7.32 -5.28 -31.87
CA PRO A 181 -5.90 -5.49 -32.19
C PRO A 181 -4.97 -5.06 -31.04
N LEU A 182 -5.28 -3.96 -30.36
CA LEU A 182 -4.51 -3.45 -29.22
C LEU A 182 -4.72 -4.30 -27.96
N ARG A 183 -5.91 -4.85 -27.77
CA ARG A 183 -6.25 -5.70 -26.62
C ARG A 183 -5.42 -6.97 -26.59
N GLU A 184 -5.33 -7.67 -27.72
CA GLU A 184 -4.60 -8.96 -27.83
C GLU A 184 -3.10 -8.78 -27.62
N GLU A 185 -2.53 -7.68 -28.10
CA GLU A 185 -1.13 -7.33 -27.87
C GLU A 185 -0.84 -7.10 -26.37
N LYS A 186 -1.69 -6.33 -25.69
CA LYS A 186 -1.51 -6.01 -24.27
C LYS A 186 -1.69 -7.23 -23.36
N LEU A 187 -2.64 -8.12 -23.65
CA LEU A 187 -2.84 -9.35 -22.88
C LEU A 187 -1.61 -10.28 -22.91
N LYS A 188 -0.88 -10.35 -24.03
CA LYS A 188 0.34 -11.17 -24.14
C LYS A 188 1.47 -10.68 -23.23
N VAL A 189 1.55 -9.37 -22.98
CA VAL A 189 2.55 -8.76 -22.10
C VAL A 189 2.23 -9.03 -20.63
N LEU A 190 0.96 -8.95 -20.26
CA LEU A 190 0.50 -9.11 -18.87
C LEU A 190 0.75 -10.52 -18.31
N CYS A 191 0.56 -11.57 -19.12
CA CYS A 191 0.78 -12.96 -18.67
C CYS A 191 2.24 -13.30 -18.33
N ARG A 192 3.22 -12.46 -18.70
CA ARG A 192 4.65 -12.73 -18.45
C ARG A 192 5.16 -12.23 -17.10
N SER A 193 4.37 -11.42 -16.36
CA SER A 193 4.86 -10.67 -15.18
C SER A 193 4.31 -11.16 -13.82
N THR A 194 3.55 -12.25 -13.79
CA THR A 194 2.73 -12.65 -12.62
C THR A 194 3.30 -13.75 -11.72
N SER A 195 4.57 -14.15 -11.82
CA SER A 195 5.18 -15.04 -10.82
C SER A 195 5.39 -14.30 -9.49
N LEU A 196 4.81 -14.79 -8.40
CA LEU A 196 4.92 -14.17 -7.08
C LEU A 196 5.24 -15.20 -5.99
N ASP A 197 6.34 -14.95 -5.29
CA ASP A 197 6.66 -15.56 -4.00
C ASP A 197 5.93 -14.81 -2.88
N VAL A 198 5.32 -15.56 -1.95
CA VAL A 198 4.71 -15.01 -0.73
C VAL A 198 5.78 -14.99 0.36
N PRO A 199 6.11 -13.81 0.95
CA PRO A 199 7.07 -13.76 2.04
C PRO A 199 6.49 -14.43 3.30
N SER A 200 7.20 -15.45 3.81
CA SER A 200 6.97 -16.02 5.14
C SER A 200 7.37 -15.02 6.23
N TYR A 201 6.78 -15.15 7.42
CA TYR A 201 7.12 -14.29 8.56
C TYR A 201 8.61 -14.47 8.92
N PRO A 202 9.38 -13.38 9.07
CA PRO A 202 10.78 -13.46 9.49
C PRO A 202 10.86 -13.94 10.94
N LYS A 203 11.77 -14.88 11.21
CA LYS A 203 12.13 -15.26 12.59
C LYS A 203 13.27 -14.36 13.05
N ARG A 204 13.16 -13.77 14.24
CA ARG A 204 14.24 -12.99 14.87
C ARG A 204 15.46 -13.90 15.01
N ARG A 205 16.64 -13.47 14.52
CA ARG A 205 17.89 -14.15 14.83
C ARG A 205 18.24 -13.85 16.29
N THR A 206 18.04 -14.81 17.17
CA THR A 206 18.52 -14.71 18.55
C THR A 206 20.04 -14.84 18.51
N SER A 207 20.76 -13.73 18.70
CA SER A 207 22.19 -13.76 18.98
C SER A 207 22.39 -14.19 20.43
N LEU A 208 22.50 -15.50 20.62
CA LEU A 208 23.09 -16.13 21.80
C LEU A 208 24.22 -17.03 21.28
N GLU A 209 25.34 -16.41 20.93
CA GLU A 209 26.67 -17.00 20.79
C GLU A 209 27.73 -15.89 20.87
#